data_AF-A0A6P7H8C1-F1
#
_entry.id   AF-A0A6P7H8C1-F1
#
_cell.length_a   1.000
_cell.length_b   1.000
_cell.length_c   1.000
_cell.angle_alpha   90.00
_cell.angle_beta   90.00
_cell.angle_gamma   90.00
#
_symmetry.space_group_name_H-M   'P 1'
#
loop_
_entity.id
_entity.type
_entity.pdbx_description
1 polymer ?
#
loop_
_entity_poly.entity_id
_entity_poly.type
_entity_poly.pdbx_seq_one_letter_code
_entity_poly.pdbx_strand_id
1 'polypeptide(L)'
;MNKKLKEQSKPTKDIETEWRNIKKCINETAEVHVGIKRNKKRQEWYNEECHNMLKKKVEMRQMWIRTNRQDYREEYNIIRHACKKKIRKIRREWLDDKIKEIEKESKNRNTKEFYKKISEQNKTFKGKIKSIKDKNGKVSENDEEYKEIWTKFKGKIK
;
A
#
# COMPACT_ATOMS: atom_id res chain seq x y z
N MET A 1 -8.31 22.22 15.55
CA MET A 1 -8.75 21.16 16.50
C MET A 1 -10.27 21.13 16.52
N ASN A 2 -10.87 19.99 16.17
CA ASN A 2 -12.31 19.85 15.87
C ASN A 2 -13.20 20.07 17.09
N LYS A 3 -14.23 20.94 16.97
CA LYS A 3 -15.26 21.26 17.99
C LYS A 3 -15.87 20.01 18.66
N LYS A 4 -15.99 18.90 17.92
CA LYS A 4 -16.52 17.61 18.40
C LYS A 4 -15.78 17.02 19.60
N LEU A 5 -14.47 17.27 19.75
CA LEU A 5 -13.68 16.76 20.89
C LEU A 5 -14.03 17.46 22.21
N LYS A 6 -14.47 18.72 22.17
CA LYS A 6 -14.81 19.49 23.37
C LYS A 6 -16.21 19.21 23.88
N GLU A 7 -17.10 18.68 23.04
CA GLU A 7 -18.52 18.55 23.34
C GLU A 7 -18.88 17.20 24.01
N GLN A 8 -17.96 16.22 23.96
CA GLN A 8 -18.17 14.86 24.51
C GLN A 8 -17.53 14.61 25.89
N SER A 9 -16.84 15.58 26.51
CA SER A 9 -16.20 15.39 27.82
C SER A 9 -17.19 15.60 28.99
N LYS A 10 -18.22 14.76 29.09
CA LYS A 10 -18.91 14.54 30.38
C LYS A 10 -18.35 13.25 30.98
N PRO A 11 -17.78 13.28 32.20
CA PRO A 11 -17.09 12.14 32.76
C PRO A 11 -18.10 11.02 33.01
N THR A 12 -17.98 9.94 32.24
CA THR A 12 -18.70 8.69 32.50
C THR A 12 -17.72 7.77 33.21
N LYS A 13 -18.13 7.18 34.33
CA LYS A 13 -17.27 6.46 35.29
C LYS A 13 -16.54 5.21 34.74
N ASP A 14 -16.67 4.90 33.44
CA ASP A 14 -16.10 3.72 32.82
C ASP A 14 -15.01 4.11 31.78
N ILE A 15 -13.76 3.83 32.16
CA ILE A 15 -12.54 4.09 31.37
C ILE A 15 -12.64 3.43 29.99
N GLU A 16 -13.27 2.27 29.89
CA GLU A 16 -13.41 1.53 28.64
C GLU A 16 -14.32 2.28 27.66
N THR A 17 -15.39 2.91 28.14
CA THR A 17 -16.24 3.78 27.30
C THR A 17 -15.50 5.03 26.82
N GLU A 18 -14.64 5.64 27.65
CA GLU A 18 -13.83 6.78 27.23
C GLU A 18 -12.84 6.41 26.13
N TRP A 19 -12.15 5.28 26.27
CA TRP A 19 -11.24 4.78 25.23
C TRP A 19 -11.96 4.48 23.91
N ARG A 20 -13.16 3.89 23.96
CA ARG A 20 -13.97 3.68 22.77
C ARG A 20 -14.39 4.99 22.11
N ASN A 21 -14.78 5.99 22.91
CA ASN A 21 -15.18 7.31 22.39
C ASN A 21 -14.00 8.03 21.72
N ILE A 22 -12.81 8.00 22.34
CA ILE A 22 -11.59 8.55 21.76
C ILE A 22 -11.26 7.84 20.44
N LYS A 23 -11.24 6.51 20.43
CA LYS A 23 -10.98 5.71 19.22
C LYS A 23 -11.97 6.04 18.11
N LYS A 24 -13.26 6.16 18.44
CA LYS A 24 -14.32 6.50 17.49
C LYS A 24 -14.13 7.90 16.91
N CYS A 25 -13.91 8.92 17.75
CA CYS A 25 -13.65 10.28 17.30
C CYS A 25 -12.43 10.38 16.37
N ILE A 26 -11.33 9.68 16.71
CA ILE A 26 -10.12 9.66 15.87
C ILE A 26 -10.42 9.01 14.52
N ASN A 27 -11.10 7.87 14.50
CA ASN A 27 -11.41 7.16 13.26
C ASN A 27 -12.37 7.97 12.37
N GLU A 28 -13.42 8.55 12.93
CA GLU A 28 -14.37 9.38 12.18
C GLU A 28 -13.71 10.63 11.60
N THR A 29 -12.87 11.32 12.38
CA THR A 29 -12.15 12.50 11.88
C THR A 29 -11.12 12.13 10.83
N ALA A 30 -10.41 11.01 10.99
CA ALA A 30 -9.50 10.48 9.98
C ALA A 30 -10.25 10.07 8.71
N GLU A 31 -11.43 9.44 8.83
CA GLU A 31 -12.24 9.05 7.68
C GLU A 31 -12.72 10.26 6.87
N VAL A 32 -13.15 11.33 7.54
CA VAL A 32 -13.60 12.57 6.89
C VAL A 32 -12.45 13.33 6.21
N HIS A 33 -11.30 13.46 6.89
CA HIS A 33 -10.22 14.33 6.40
C HIS A 33 -9.14 13.59 5.59
N VAL A 34 -8.88 12.33 5.91
CA VAL A 34 -7.82 11.49 5.28
C VAL A 34 -8.43 10.48 4.31
N GLY A 35 -9.65 10.02 4.56
CA GLY A 35 -10.35 9.03 3.76
C GLY A 35 -9.98 7.58 4.08
N ILE A 36 -10.79 6.63 3.61
CA ILE A 36 -10.53 5.19 3.76
C ILE A 36 -9.51 4.74 2.72
N LYS A 37 -8.34 4.28 3.19
CA LYS A 37 -7.40 3.58 2.33
C LYS A 37 -7.97 2.21 1.97
N ARG A 38 -8.30 2.01 0.69
CA ARG A 38 -8.68 0.68 0.19
C ARG A 38 -7.57 -0.31 0.50
N ASN A 39 -7.93 -1.45 1.10
CA ASN A 39 -6.99 -2.53 1.34
C ASN A 39 -6.32 -2.90 0.00
N LYS A 40 -4.99 -2.81 -0.03
CA LYS A 40 -4.24 -3.35 -1.16
C LYS A 40 -4.51 -4.85 -1.19
N LYS A 41 -4.74 -5.41 -2.38
CA LYS A 41 -4.72 -6.87 -2.54
C LYS A 41 -3.45 -7.39 -1.88
N ARG A 42 -3.61 -8.31 -0.94
CA ARG A 42 -2.48 -9.00 -0.31
C ARG A 42 -1.65 -9.60 -1.44
N GLN A 43 -0.32 -9.39 -1.40
CA GLN A 43 0.53 -9.98 -2.40
C GLN A 43 0.44 -11.51 -2.28
N GLU A 44 0.04 -12.18 -3.35
CA GLU A 44 -0.24 -13.63 -3.36
C GLU A 44 0.95 -14.47 -2.88
N TRP A 45 2.18 -14.02 -3.12
CA TRP A 45 3.40 -14.70 -2.66
C TRP A 45 3.64 -14.62 -1.14
N TYR A 46 3.01 -13.68 -0.44
CA TYR A 46 3.21 -13.51 1.01
C TYR A 46 2.31 -14.47 1.80
N ASN A 47 2.85 -15.64 2.12
CA ASN A 47 2.19 -16.70 2.87
C ASN A 47 2.43 -16.60 4.39
N GLU A 48 1.79 -17.49 5.14
CA GLU A 48 1.92 -17.56 6.61
C GLU A 48 3.36 -17.92 7.04
N GLU A 49 4.07 -18.72 6.25
CA GLU A 49 5.49 -19.02 6.47
C GLU A 49 6.36 -17.74 6.45
N CYS A 50 6.13 -16.85 5.47
CA CYS A 50 6.76 -15.52 5.41
C CYS A 50 6.46 -14.70 6.67
N HIS A 51 5.21 -14.76 7.14
CA HIS A 51 4.79 -14.05 8.33
C HIS A 51 5.51 -14.54 9.59
N ASN A 52 5.53 -15.87 9.80
CA ASN A 52 6.16 -16.50 10.96
C ASN A 52 7.67 -16.23 11.01
N MET A 53 8.36 -16.30 9.87
CA MET A 53 9.78 -15.96 9.80
C MET A 53 10.07 -14.50 10.14
N LEU A 54 9.23 -13.57 9.66
CA LEU A 54 9.38 -12.15 9.97
C LEU A 54 9.10 -11.87 11.44
N LYS A 55 8.08 -12.52 12.01
CA LYS A 55 7.75 -12.43 13.43
C LYS A 55 8.94 -12.88 14.29
N LYS A 56 9.50 -14.05 14.00
CA LYS A 56 10.68 -14.59 14.71
C LYS A 56 11.90 -13.66 14.60
N LYS A 57 12.13 -13.07 13.43
CA LYS A 57 13.18 -12.06 13.23
C LYS A 57 12.94 -10.81 14.09
N VAL A 58 11.70 -10.35 14.21
CA VAL A 58 11.36 -9.17 15.04
C VAL A 58 11.54 -9.47 16.51
N GLU A 59 11.09 -10.64 16.98
CA GLU A 59 11.25 -11.09 18.37
C GLU A 59 12.73 -11.11 18.76
N MET A 60 13.59 -11.74 17.95
CA MET A 60 15.02 -11.78 18.23
C MET A 60 15.69 -10.40 18.19
N ARG A 61 15.24 -9.52 17.29
CA ARG A 61 15.71 -8.13 17.29
C ARG A 61 15.33 -7.42 18.59
N GLN A 62 14.12 -7.64 19.10
CA GLN A 62 13.68 -7.05 20.37
C GLN A 62 14.47 -7.61 21.55
N MET A 63 14.75 -8.92 21.57
CA MET A 63 15.58 -9.54 22.61
C MET A 63 16.98 -8.96 22.62
N TRP A 64 17.61 -8.82 21.45
CA TRP A 64 18.93 -8.18 21.33
C TRP A 64 18.89 -6.72 21.81
N ILE A 65 17.91 -5.91 21.41
CA ILE A 65 17.82 -4.50 21.84
C ILE A 65 17.64 -4.39 23.36
N ARG A 66 16.84 -5.27 23.98
CA ARG A 66 16.57 -5.25 25.42
C ARG A 66 17.78 -5.67 26.25
N THR A 67 18.49 -6.69 25.82
CA THR A 67 19.60 -7.29 26.59
C THR A 67 20.96 -6.68 26.23
N ASN A 68 21.10 -6.17 25.02
CA ASN A 68 22.34 -5.66 24.43
C ASN A 68 23.52 -6.66 24.48
N ARG A 69 23.24 -7.97 24.57
CA ARG A 69 24.28 -9.01 24.58
C ARG A 69 24.66 -9.44 23.16
N GLN A 70 25.90 -9.90 23.02
CA GLN A 70 26.51 -10.28 21.75
C GLN A 70 25.95 -11.61 21.19
N ASP A 71 25.59 -12.56 22.04
CA ASP A 71 24.97 -13.83 21.64
C ASP A 71 23.62 -13.62 20.92
N TYR A 72 22.73 -12.77 21.48
CA TYR A 72 21.47 -12.41 20.83
C TYR A 72 21.68 -11.66 19.51
N ARG A 73 22.78 -10.91 19.37
CA ARG A 73 23.12 -10.24 18.12
C ARG A 73 23.51 -11.25 17.03
N GLU A 74 24.30 -12.26 17.40
CA GLU A 74 24.72 -13.33 16.49
C GLU A 74 23.52 -14.16 16.04
N GLU A 75 22.65 -14.55 16.97
CA GLU A 75 21.43 -15.29 16.67
C GLU A 75 20.46 -14.47 15.79
N TYR A 76 20.29 -13.18 16.08
CA TYR A 76 19.54 -12.27 15.21
C TYR A 76 20.12 -12.22 13.80
N ASN A 77 21.45 -12.17 13.65
CA ASN A 77 22.08 -12.13 12.34
C ASN A 77 21.81 -13.43 11.55
N ILE A 78 21.96 -14.60 12.19
CA ILE A 78 21.64 -15.89 11.58
C ILE A 78 20.19 -15.91 11.08
N ILE A 79 19.24 -15.54 11.93
CA ILE A 79 17.81 -15.52 11.58
C ILE A 79 17.52 -14.48 10.50
N ARG A 80 18.15 -13.31 10.55
CA ARG A 80 18.02 -12.27 9.52
C ARG A 80 18.47 -12.78 8.16
N HIS A 81 19.60 -13.48 8.08
CA HIS A 81 20.11 -14.04 6.83
C HIS A 81 19.21 -15.16 6.30
N ALA A 82 18.80 -16.10 7.17
CA ALA A 82 17.88 -17.17 6.82
C ALA A 82 16.53 -16.65 6.31
N CYS A 83 15.92 -15.71 7.04
CA CYS A 83 14.67 -15.05 6.67
C CYS A 83 14.79 -14.36 5.29
N LYS A 84 15.86 -13.58 5.08
CA LYS A 84 16.11 -12.89 3.80
C LYS A 84 16.26 -13.88 2.64
N LYS A 85 17.01 -14.97 2.84
CA LYS A 85 17.21 -16.03 1.83
C LYS A 85 15.89 -16.70 1.47
N LYS A 86 15.11 -17.11 2.47
CA LYS A 86 13.85 -17.83 2.26
C LYS A 86 12.78 -16.95 1.63
N ILE A 87 12.58 -15.71 2.10
CA ILE A 87 11.63 -14.75 1.49
C ILE A 87 11.96 -14.51 0.01
N ARG A 88 13.24 -14.37 -0.33
CA ARG A 88 13.66 -14.25 -1.73
C ARG A 88 13.39 -15.50 -2.55
N LYS A 89 13.53 -16.69 -1.96
CA LYS A 89 13.21 -17.96 -2.62
C LYS A 89 11.71 -18.02 -2.93
N ILE A 90 10.86 -17.82 -1.92
CA ILE A 90 9.39 -17.85 -2.06
C ILE A 90 8.93 -16.84 -3.12
N ARG A 91 9.48 -15.62 -3.09
CA ARG A 91 9.16 -14.60 -4.09
C ARG A 91 9.59 -15.01 -5.51
N ARG A 92 10.74 -15.66 -5.67
CA ARG A 92 11.20 -16.17 -6.98
C ARG A 92 10.31 -17.29 -7.49
N GLU A 93 10.02 -18.28 -6.64
CA GLU A 93 9.13 -19.39 -6.99
C GLU A 93 7.77 -18.89 -7.47
N TRP A 94 7.18 -17.92 -6.76
CA TRP A 94 5.93 -17.30 -7.19
C TRP A 94 6.06 -16.56 -8.53
N LEU A 95 7.17 -15.84 -8.78
CA LEU A 95 7.41 -15.18 -10.06
C LEU A 95 7.56 -16.21 -11.19
N ASP A 96 8.27 -17.29 -10.95
CA ASP A 96 8.47 -18.38 -11.91
C ASP A 96 7.13 -19.01 -12.28
N ASP A 97 6.24 -19.23 -11.32
CA ASP A 97 4.89 -19.73 -11.57
C ASP A 97 4.04 -18.73 -12.37
N LYS A 98 4.16 -17.43 -12.10
CA LYS A 98 3.50 -16.40 -12.93
C LYS A 98 4.03 -16.35 -14.36
N ILE A 99 5.32 -16.58 -14.57
CA ILE A 99 5.90 -16.68 -15.91
C ILE A 99 5.33 -17.89 -16.64
N LYS A 100 5.26 -19.07 -16.00
CA LYS A 100 4.64 -20.27 -16.58
C LYS A 100 3.17 -20.04 -16.94
N GLU A 101 2.41 -19.32 -16.10
CA GLU A 101 1.02 -18.95 -16.40
C GLU A 101 0.94 -18.08 -17.69
N ILE A 102 1.86 -17.14 -17.87
CA ILE A 102 1.93 -16.28 -19.07
C ILE A 102 2.30 -17.10 -20.30
N GLU A 103 3.31 -17.95 -20.20
CA GLU A 103 3.73 -18.86 -21.28
C GLU A 103 2.60 -19.79 -21.72
N LYS A 104 1.79 -20.27 -20.78
CA LYS A 104 0.60 -21.09 -21.09
C LYS A 104 -0.43 -20.31 -21.92
N GLU A 105 -0.72 -19.06 -21.59
CA GLU A 105 -1.62 -18.23 -22.40
C GLU A 105 -1.07 -18.00 -23.82
N SER A 106 0.25 -17.82 -23.94
CA SER A 106 0.93 -17.69 -25.22
C SER A 106 0.76 -18.95 -26.08
N LYS A 107 1.04 -20.13 -25.51
CA LYS A 107 0.87 -21.43 -26.17
C LYS A 107 -0.58 -21.67 -26.61
N ASN A 108 -1.54 -21.25 -25.80
CA ASN A 108 -2.97 -21.37 -26.09
C ASN A 108 -3.49 -20.31 -27.08
N ARG A 109 -2.63 -19.45 -27.65
CA ARG A 109 -2.99 -18.33 -28.52
C ARG A 109 -3.99 -17.34 -27.91
N ASN A 110 -4.05 -17.27 -26.58
CA ASN A 110 -4.89 -16.31 -25.86
C ASN A 110 -4.15 -14.97 -25.70
N THR A 111 -4.00 -14.26 -26.83
CA THR A 111 -3.22 -13.03 -26.93
C THR A 111 -3.71 -11.93 -25.98
N LYS A 112 -5.03 -11.81 -25.80
CA LYS A 112 -5.64 -10.84 -24.89
C LYS A 112 -5.19 -11.04 -23.45
N GLU A 113 -5.29 -12.27 -22.93
CA GLU A 113 -4.92 -12.55 -21.54
C GLU A 113 -3.40 -12.54 -21.34
N PHE A 114 -2.63 -12.96 -22.35
CA PHE A 114 -1.18 -12.85 -22.37
C PHE A 114 -0.71 -11.40 -22.17
N TYR A 115 -1.15 -10.47 -23.03
CA TYR A 115 -0.76 -9.06 -22.92
C TYR A 115 -1.29 -8.39 -21.65
N LYS A 116 -2.48 -8.79 -21.18
CA LYS A 116 -3.02 -8.32 -19.90
C LYS A 116 -2.13 -8.73 -18.73
N LYS A 117 -1.75 -10.00 -18.62
CA LYS A 117 -0.86 -10.49 -17.55
C LYS A 117 0.52 -9.82 -17.61
N ILE A 118 1.10 -9.64 -18.81
CA ILE A 118 2.37 -8.90 -18.97
C ILE A 118 2.24 -7.45 -18.51
N SER A 119 1.16 -6.77 -18.90
CA SER A 119 0.88 -5.40 -18.50
C SER A 119 0.71 -5.26 -16.99
N GLU A 120 0.05 -6.22 -16.35
CA GLU A 120 -0.09 -6.28 -14.89
C GLU A 120 1.26 -6.45 -14.17
N GLN A 121 2.14 -7.31 -14.69
CA GLN A 121 3.48 -7.51 -14.13
C GLN A 121 4.39 -6.28 -14.30
N ASN A 122 4.33 -5.65 -15.47
CA ASN A 122 5.15 -4.46 -15.80
C ASN A 122 4.54 -3.16 -15.30
N LYS A 123 3.46 -3.20 -14.54
CA LYS A 123 2.75 -2.02 -14.07
C LYS A 123 3.60 -1.26 -13.07
N THR A 124 4.34 -0.28 -13.56
CA THR A 124 5.04 0.70 -12.74
C THR A 124 4.07 1.77 -12.25
N PHE A 125 4.45 2.47 -11.18
CA PHE A 125 3.72 3.65 -10.75
C PHE A 125 3.75 4.70 -11.85
N LYS A 126 2.59 5.00 -12.42
CA LYS A 126 2.39 6.13 -13.33
C LYS A 126 1.66 7.21 -12.55
N GLY A 127 2.42 8.20 -12.07
CA GLY A 127 1.82 9.42 -11.54
C GLY A 127 0.92 10.04 -12.60
N LYS A 128 -0.33 10.36 -12.26
CA LYS A 128 -1.20 11.09 -13.17
C LYS A 128 -0.69 12.53 -13.24
N ILE A 129 0.09 12.85 -14.27
CA ILE A 129 0.40 14.23 -14.61
C ILE A 129 -0.88 14.81 -15.23
N LYS A 130 -1.61 15.62 -14.45
CA LYS A 130 -2.76 16.39 -14.95
C LYS A 130 -2.29 17.79 -15.30
N SER A 131 -1.59 17.92 -16.43
CA SER A 131 -1.22 19.22 -16.96
C SER A 131 -1.76 19.34 -18.38
N ILE A 132 -2.39 20.46 -18.67
CA ILE A 132 -2.88 20.80 -20.00
C ILE A 132 -2.48 22.23 -20.33
N LYS A 133 -2.13 22.49 -21.59
CA LYS A 133 -1.85 23.85 -22.07
C LYS A 133 -3.15 24.50 -22.54
N ASP A 134 -3.38 25.74 -22.12
CA ASP A 134 -4.43 26.58 -22.71
C ASP A 134 -3.98 27.09 -24.10
N LYS A 135 -4.88 27.73 -24.84
CA LYS A 135 -4.64 28.28 -26.19
C LYS A 135 -3.46 29.26 -26.25
N ASN A 136 -3.15 29.91 -25.14
CA ASN A 136 -2.05 30.87 -25.00
C ASN A 136 -0.73 30.20 -24.56
N GLY A 137 -0.67 28.87 -24.49
CA GLY A 137 0.52 28.12 -24.12
C GLY A 137 0.79 28.00 -22.60
N LYS A 138 -0.03 28.64 -21.75
CA LYS A 138 0.06 28.51 -20.29
C LYS A 138 -0.36 27.09 -19.84
N VAL A 139 0.45 26.48 -18.97
CA VAL A 139 0.18 25.15 -18.39
C VAL A 139 -0.72 25.29 -17.16
N SER A 140 -1.72 24.43 -17.00
CA SER A 140 -2.58 24.37 -15.80
C SER A 140 -1.77 23.98 -14.57
N GLU A 141 -1.88 24.77 -13.50
CA GLU A 141 -1.15 24.54 -12.25
C GLU A 141 -1.99 23.72 -11.25
N ASN A 142 -3.31 23.73 -11.39
CA ASN A 142 -4.25 23.10 -10.48
C ASN A 142 -5.34 22.28 -11.22
N ASP A 143 -6.03 21.44 -10.45
CA ASP A 143 -7.05 20.51 -10.97
C ASP A 143 -8.31 21.21 -11.51
N GLU A 144 -8.56 22.45 -11.08
CA GLU A 144 -9.70 23.28 -11.49
C GLU A 144 -9.44 23.90 -12.86
N GLU A 145 -8.30 24.55 -13.05
CA GLU A 145 -7.84 25.06 -14.34
C GLU A 145 -7.78 23.95 -15.39
N TYR A 146 -7.29 22.77 -15.01
CA TYR A 146 -7.29 21.61 -15.89
C TYR A 146 -8.69 21.28 -16.41
N LYS A 147 -9.71 21.25 -15.54
CA LYS A 147 -11.10 20.96 -15.92
C LYS A 147 -11.68 22.05 -16.82
N GLU A 148 -11.43 23.32 -16.51
CA GLU A 148 -11.92 24.45 -17.30
C GLU A 148 -11.34 24.50 -18.71
N ILE A 149 -10.05 24.21 -18.86
CA ILE A 149 -9.43 24.14 -20.18
C ILE A 149 -10.08 23.00 -20.98
N TRP A 150 -10.30 21.83 -20.36
CA TRP A 150 -10.98 20.70 -21.00
C TRP A 150 -12.41 21.00 -21.45
N THR A 151 -13.21 21.72 -20.64
CA THR A 151 -14.59 22.09 -21.04
C THR A 151 -14.58 23.08 -22.19
N LYS A 152 -13.68 24.07 -22.18
CA LYS A 152 -13.49 25.03 -23.29
C LYS A 152 -13.05 24.36 -24.61
N PHE A 153 -12.29 23.27 -24.55
CA PHE A 153 -11.91 22.51 -25.76
C PHE A 153 -13.07 21.65 -26.29
N LYS A 154 -13.83 20.97 -25.42
CA LYS A 154 -14.98 20.14 -25.84
C LYS A 154 -16.09 20.95 -26.52
N GLY A 155 -16.33 22.20 -26.10
CA GLY A 155 -17.34 23.07 -26.71
C GLY A 155 -16.99 23.59 -28.12
N LYS A 156 -15.75 23.39 -28.60
CA LYS A 156 -15.28 23.89 -29.91
C LYS A 156 -15.22 22.83 -31.01
N ILE A 157 -15.45 21.56 -30.69
CA ILE A 157 -15.54 20.48 -31.69
C ILE A 157 -17.01 20.39 -32.11
N LYS A 158 -17.37 21.10 -33.19
CA LYS A 158 -18.58 20.90 -33.97
C LYS A 158 -18.17 20.49 -35.38
#